data_AF-A0A959TGK7-F1
#
_entry.id   AF-A0A959TGK7-F1
#
_cell.length_a   1.000
_cell.length_b   1.000
_cell.length_c   1.000
_cell.angle_alpha   90.00
_cell.angle_beta   90.00
_cell.angle_gamma   90.00
#
_symmetry.space_group_name_H-M   'P 1'
#
loop_
_entity.id
_entity.type
_entity.pdbx_description
1 polymer ?
#
loop_
_entity_poly.entity_id
_entity_poly.type
_entity_poly.pdbx_seq_one_letter_code
_entity_poly.pdbx_strand_id
1 'polypeptide(L)' 'MHRSLSFYVRSVGRPGGSMLRVLRVCHVFLALVAASIVHAQGPDLVGYWHNWNDGNAPYLELSQVDPRYSVVEVSFA' A
#
# COMPACT_ATOMS: atom_id res chain seq x y z
N MET A 1 -64.23 0.06 -34.41
CA MET A 1 -62.82 -0.27 -34.67
C MET A 1 -61.96 0.58 -33.74
N HIS A 2 -61.43 0.03 -32.65
CA HIS A 2 -60.54 0.79 -31.75
C HIS A 2 -59.41 -0.14 -31.28
N ARG A 3 -58.23 -0.02 -31.89
CA ARG A 3 -57.03 -0.77 -31.50
C ARG A 3 -56.24 0.09 -30.51
N SER A 4 -56.19 -0.33 -29.26
CA SER A 4 -55.33 0.26 -28.23
C SER A 4 -53.92 -0.35 -28.36
N LEU A 5 -52.91 0.47 -28.57
CA LEU A 5 -51.50 0.06 -28.58
C LEU A 5 -50.96 0.12 -27.14
N SER A 6 -50.60 -1.05 -26.60
CA SER A 6 -49.98 -1.17 -25.29
C SER A 6 -48.46 -0.98 -25.41
N PHE A 7 -47.92 0.07 -24.79
CA PHE A 7 -46.49 0.32 -24.71
C PHE A 7 -45.81 -0.62 -23.70
N TYR A 8 -44.74 -1.31 -24.11
CA TYR A 8 -43.93 -2.18 -23.25
C TYR A 8 -42.78 -1.38 -22.63
N VAL A 9 -42.91 -1.00 -21.36
CA VAL A 9 -41.82 -0.42 -20.57
C VAL A 9 -40.94 -1.56 -20.05
N ARG A 10 -39.68 -1.62 -20.51
CA ARG A 10 -38.70 -2.60 -20.03
C ARG A 10 -38.09 -2.12 -18.71
N SER A 11 -38.42 -2.79 -17.61
CA SER A 11 -37.80 -2.54 -16.30
C SER A 11 -36.36 -3.03 -16.31
N VAL A 12 -35.40 -2.13 -16.07
CA VAL A 12 -34.00 -2.50 -15.81
C VAL A 12 -33.93 -3.03 -14.38
N GLY A 13 -33.61 -4.31 -14.24
CA GLY A 13 -33.64 -5.03 -12.95
C GLY A 13 -32.74 -4.37 -11.90
N ARG A 14 -33.32 -4.07 -10.73
CA ARG A 14 -32.56 -3.64 -9.54
C ARG A 14 -31.59 -4.76 -9.12
N PRO A 15 -30.32 -4.44 -8.81
CA PRO A 15 -29.41 -5.42 -8.23
C PRO A 15 -30.01 -6.03 -6.97
N GLY A 16 -30.08 -7.35 -6.91
CA GLY A 16 -30.60 -8.05 -5.73
C GLY A 16 -29.75 -7.79 -4.49
N GLY A 17 -30.35 -7.83 -3.30
CA GLY A 17 -29.67 -7.53 -2.02
C GLY A 17 -28.43 -8.40 -1.74
N SER A 18 -28.31 -9.58 -2.37
CA SER A 18 -27.13 -10.44 -2.30
C SER A 18 -25.92 -9.86 -3.05
N MET A 19 -26.15 -9.29 -4.24
CA MET A 19 -25.10 -8.67 -5.08
C MET A 19 -24.49 -7.44 -4.39
N LEU A 20 -25.31 -6.65 -3.71
CA LEU A 20 -24.86 -5.50 -2.91
C LEU A 20 -24.00 -5.92 -1.70
N ARG A 21 -24.29 -7.08 -1.08
CA ARG A 21 -23.46 -7.62 0.02
C ARG A 21 -22.10 -8.06 -0.48
N VAL A 22 -22.05 -8.80 -1.59
CA VAL A 22 -20.78 -9.26 -2.21
C VAL A 22 -19.93 -8.05 -2.61
N LEU A 23 -20.52 -7.07 -3.27
CA LEU A 23 -19.81 -5.86 -3.69
C LEU A 23 -19.18 -5.12 -2.49
N ARG A 24 -19.90 -5.01 -1.37
CA ARG A 24 -19.40 -4.38 -0.14
C ARG A 24 -18.24 -5.14 0.47
N VAL A 25 -18.33 -6.47 0.54
CA VAL A 25 -17.23 -7.32 1.04
C VAL A 25 -15.98 -7.16 0.16
N CYS A 26 -16.14 -7.19 -1.16
CA CYS A 26 -15.02 -6.98 -2.08
C CYS A 26 -14.38 -5.60 -1.91
N HIS A 27 -15.18 -4.54 -1.72
CA HIS A 27 -14.64 -3.18 -1.49
C HIS A 27 -13.87 -3.09 -0.18
N VAL A 28 -14.37 -3.67 0.91
CA VAL A 28 -13.67 -3.69 2.20
C VAL A 28 -12.37 -4.48 2.10
N PHE A 29 -12.41 -5.65 1.44
CA PHE A 29 -11.22 -6.46 1.23
C PHE A 29 -10.16 -5.72 0.40
N LEU A 30 -10.57 -5.07 -0.70
CA LEU A 30 -9.67 -4.29 -1.55
C LEU A 30 -9.07 -3.09 -0.78
N ALA A 31 -9.88 -2.39 0.01
CA ALA A 31 -9.41 -1.28 0.85
C ALA A 31 -8.40 -1.73 1.92
N LEU A 32 -8.64 -2.90 2.53
CA LEU A 32 -7.72 -3.48 3.51
C LEU A 32 -6.37 -3.85 2.88
N VAL A 33 -6.39 -4.48 1.70
CA VAL A 33 -5.18 -4.80 0.95
C VAL A 33 -4.43 -3.52 0.61
N ALA A 34 -5.09 -2.51 0.04
CA ALA A 34 -4.44 -1.24 -0.32
C ALA A 34 -3.79 -0.53 0.89
N ALA A 35 -4.44 -0.51 2.05
CA ALA A 35 -3.90 0.11 3.26
C ALA A 35 -2.61 -0.57 3.76
N SER A 36 -2.47 -1.89 3.57
CA SER A 36 -1.26 -2.62 3.97
C SER A 36 -0.04 -2.27 3.11
N ILE A 37 -0.23 -1.92 1.83
CA ILE A 37 0.86 -1.55 0.91
C ILE A 37 1.39 -0.15 1.26
N VAL A 38 0.52 0.76 1.68
CA VAL A 38 0.90 2.15 2.04
C VAL A 38 1.76 2.18 3.31
N HIS A 39 1.49 1.33 4.32
CA HIS A 39 2.33 1.25 5.52
C HIS A 39 3.74 0.68 5.27
N ALA A 40 3.98 0.03 4.13
CA ALA A 40 5.30 -0.49 3.79
C ALA A 40 6.26 0.59 3.23
N GLN A 41 5.83 1.85 3.09
CA GLN A 41 6.59 2.93 2.46
C GLN A 41 6.88 4.07 3.45
N GLY A 42 7.33 3.72 4.65
CA GLY A 42 7.81 4.71 5.63
C GLY A 42 9.08 5.43 5.13
N PRO A 43 9.46 6.57 5.73
CA PRO A 43 10.71 7.24 5.39
C PRO A 43 11.91 6.32 5.65
N ASP A 44 12.89 6.36 4.75
CA ASP A 44 14.15 5.63 4.92
C ASP A 44 14.96 6.18 6.10
N LEU A 45 15.52 5.29 6.90
CA LEU A 45 16.49 5.65 7.92
C LEU A 45 17.89 5.54 7.33
N VAL A 46 18.48 6.69 7.03
CA VAL A 46 19.81 6.81 6.41
C VAL A 46 20.87 7.01 7.49
N GLY A 47 21.94 6.23 7.44
CA GLY A 47 23.10 6.36 8.31
C GLY A 47 24.38 6.58 7.52
N TYR A 48 25.32 7.32 8.10
CA TYR A 48 26.66 7.56 7.53
C TYR A 48 27.69 6.66 8.21
N TRP A 49 28.46 5.92 7.42
CA TRP A 49 29.50 5.01 7.89
C TRP A 49 30.89 5.57 7.61
N HIS A 50 31.70 5.69 8.66
CA HIS A 50 33.06 6.23 8.55
C HIS A 50 34.02 5.18 7.99
N ASN A 51 34.65 5.48 6.84
CA ASN A 51 35.66 4.64 6.20
C ASN A 51 37.09 4.88 6.72
N TRP A 52 37.23 5.40 7.92
CA TRP A 52 38.51 5.63 8.58
C TRP A 52 38.40 5.20 10.04
N ASN A 53 39.56 5.08 10.69
CA ASN A 53 39.66 4.71 12.10
C ASN A 53 40.28 5.88 12.85
N ASP A 54 39.51 6.50 13.75
CA ASP A 54 39.96 7.60 14.62
C ASP A 54 39.56 7.33 16.07
N GLY A 55 40.28 7.90 17.03
CA GLY A 55 40.05 7.71 18.46
C GLY A 55 38.67 8.16 18.94
N ASN A 56 38.02 9.09 18.24
CA ASN A 56 36.65 9.53 18.54
C ASN A 56 35.56 8.68 17.86
N ALA A 57 35.93 7.85 16.89
CA ALA A 57 35.03 7.03 16.09
C ALA A 57 35.67 5.66 15.82
N PRO A 58 35.53 4.70 16.75
CA PRO A 58 36.08 3.37 16.58
C PRO A 58 35.50 2.70 15.33
N TYR A 59 36.35 1.94 14.64
CA TYR A 59 35.93 1.19 13.44
C TYR A 59 34.76 0.24 13.75
N LEU A 60 33.72 0.31 12.92
CA LEU A 60 32.52 -0.53 13.01
C LEU A 60 32.42 -1.35 11.72
N GLU A 61 32.33 -2.68 11.82
CA GLU A 61 32.12 -3.51 10.64
C GLU A 61 30.72 -3.28 10.06
N LEU A 62 30.59 -3.34 8.73
CA LEU A 62 29.29 -3.13 8.06
C LEU A 62 28.24 -4.17 8.49
N SER A 63 28.68 -5.39 8.83
CA SER A 63 27.85 -6.47 9.38
C SER A 63 27.28 -6.17 10.76
N GLN A 64 27.86 -5.21 11.48
CA GLN A 64 27.47 -4.79 12.82
C GLN A 64 26.60 -3.52 12.82
N VAL A 65 26.35 -2.93 11.64
CA VAL A 65 25.42 -1.81 11.51
C VAL A 65 24.01 -2.27 11.88
N ASP A 66 23.31 -1.44 12.64
CA ASP A 66 21.95 -1.71 13.05
C ASP A 66 21.04 -1.89 11.82
N PRO A 67 20.33 -3.03 11.69
CA PRO A 67 19.51 -3.32 10.50
C PRO A 67 18.31 -2.40 10.33
N ARG A 68 18.03 -1.51 11.29
CA ARG A 68 17.03 -0.44 11.14
C ARG A 68 17.45 0.61 10.11
N TYR A 69 18.75 0.77 9.84
CA TYR A 69 19.21 1.65 8.76
C TYR A 69 18.94 0.96 7.42
N SER A 70 17.98 1.49 6.67
CA SER A 70 17.64 0.98 5.33
C SER A 70 18.68 1.41 4.29
N VAL A 71 19.41 2.49 4.56
CA VAL A 71 20.49 3.01 3.71
C VAL A 71 21.71 3.32 4.56
N VAL A 72 22.87 2.85 4.09
CA VAL A 72 24.18 3.16 4.69
C VAL A 72 25.03 3.86 3.64
N GLU A 73 25.33 5.13 3.88
CA GLU A 73 26.19 5.94 3.02
C GLU A 73 27.63 5.91 3.52
N VAL A 74 28.59 5.71 2.61
CA VAL A 74 30.01 5.73 2.95
C VAL A 74 30.49 7.19 3.03
N SER A 75 31.06 7.57 4.18
CA SER A 75 31.64 8.90 4.40
C SER A 75 33.12 8.96 4.03
N PHE A 76 33.59 10.17 3.72
CA PHE A 76 34.99 10.50 3.44
C PHE A 76 35.46 11.64 4.36
N ALA A 77 36.75 11.60 4.74
CA ALA A 77 37.41 12.59 5.61
C ALA A 77 38.13 13.68 4.81
#